data_AF-A0A6J1W2E3-F1
#
_entry.id   AF-A0A6J1W2E3-F1
#
_cell.length_a   1.000
_cell.length_b   1.000
_cell.length_c   1.000
_cell.angle_alpha   90.00
_cell.angle_beta   90.00
_cell.angle_gamma   90.00
#
_symmetry.space_group_name_H-M   'P 1'
#
loop_
_entity.id
_entity.type
_entity.pdbx_description
1 polymer ?
#
loop_
_entity_poly.entity_id
_entity_poly.type
_entity_poly.pdbx_seq_one_letter_code
_entity_poly.pdbx_strand_id
1 'polypeptide(L)'
;GTSKARFGLPMQMQMQMQAERLREQSAAQPCTAPGGFPALGEDGLVCGPDIDIRNSMEELKQLEGCTVVEGYLQILLINQGADFSNYRFPKLTMIVDYLLLFRVAGLETLSDLFPNLTVIRGKSLFYNYALVIFEMTNLKEIGLYNLRNITRGAIRIEKNSDLCYLSTVDWSLILDAVSNNYIIGNKSPKECGDLCPGTAEEKPLCEKTSINNEYSFRCWTSNHCQKSKSSLMVQF
;
A
#
# COMPACT_ATOMS: atom_id res chain seq x y z
N GLY A 1 -38.34 -13.45 3.06
CA GLY A 1 -37.69 -12.27 3.67
C GLY A 1 -36.29 -12.16 3.12
N THR A 2 -36.04 -11.23 2.20
CA THR A 2 -34.73 -11.02 1.60
C THR A 2 -33.97 -9.95 2.38
N SER A 3 -32.82 -10.34 2.90
CA SER A 3 -31.92 -9.49 3.66
C SER A 3 -31.43 -8.36 2.77
N LYS A 4 -31.70 -7.11 3.16
CA LYS A 4 -31.14 -5.90 2.54
C LYS A 4 -29.62 -5.94 2.74
N ALA A 5 -28.89 -6.36 1.71
CA ALA A 5 -27.46 -6.10 1.62
C ALA A 5 -27.27 -4.59 1.73
N ARG A 6 -26.60 -4.15 2.78
CA ARG A 6 -26.21 -2.76 2.98
C ARG A 6 -25.11 -2.47 1.95
N PHE A 7 -25.50 -2.08 0.74
CA PHE A 7 -24.57 -1.63 -0.30
C PHE A 7 -23.87 -0.38 0.23
N GLY A 8 -22.59 -0.54 0.63
CA GLY A 8 -21.71 0.59 0.84
C GLY A 8 -21.60 1.40 -0.46
N LEU A 9 -21.37 2.70 -0.34
CA LEU A 9 -21.22 3.58 -1.50
C LEU A 9 -20.04 3.08 -2.38
N PRO A 10 -20.17 3.07 -3.72
CA PRO A 10 -19.10 2.68 -4.63
C PRO A 10 -17.81 3.46 -4.34
N MET A 11 -16.62 2.85 -4.46
CA MET A 11 -15.37 3.54 -4.09
C MET A 11 -15.17 4.81 -4.91
N GLN A 12 -15.54 4.80 -6.20
CA GLN A 12 -15.50 6.00 -7.04
C GLN A 12 -16.34 7.15 -6.44
N MET A 13 -17.48 6.83 -5.85
CA MET A 13 -18.34 7.81 -5.18
C MET A 13 -17.79 8.22 -3.81
N GLN A 14 -17.15 7.30 -3.08
CA GLN A 14 -16.42 7.59 -1.83
C GLN A 14 -15.22 8.53 -2.05
N MET A 15 -14.50 8.32 -3.13
CA MET A 15 -13.35 9.12 -3.53
C MET A 15 -13.77 10.45 -4.17
N GLN A 16 -14.89 10.48 -4.90
CA GLN A 16 -15.54 11.72 -5.32
C GLN A 16 -16.01 12.54 -4.12
N MET A 17 -16.69 11.93 -3.14
CA MET A 17 -17.12 12.63 -1.94
C MET A 17 -15.94 13.15 -1.10
N GLN A 18 -14.78 12.48 -1.11
CA GLN A 18 -13.58 13.04 -0.49
C GLN A 18 -12.96 14.16 -1.31
N ALA A 19 -12.89 14.02 -2.63
CA ALA A 19 -12.48 15.11 -3.50
C ALA A 19 -13.40 16.33 -3.32
N GLU A 20 -14.71 16.13 -3.10
CA GLU A 20 -15.70 17.17 -2.83
C GLU A 20 -15.58 17.76 -1.42
N ARG A 21 -15.45 16.95 -0.37
CA ARG A 21 -15.19 17.45 1.00
C ARG A 21 -13.91 18.29 1.07
N LEU A 22 -12.89 17.95 0.28
CA LEU A 22 -11.65 18.72 0.21
C LEU A 22 -11.81 20.00 -0.63
N ARG A 23 -12.69 20.00 -1.65
CA ARG A 23 -13.09 21.23 -2.36
C ARG A 23 -13.85 22.19 -1.43
N GLU A 24 -14.71 21.68 -0.56
CA GLU A 24 -15.39 22.50 0.45
C GLU A 24 -14.41 23.07 1.50
N GLN A 25 -13.32 22.35 1.83
CA GLN A 25 -12.24 22.87 2.67
C GLN A 25 -11.37 23.90 1.95
N SER A 26 -11.22 23.82 0.62
CA SER A 26 -10.54 24.85 -0.19
C SER A 26 -11.36 26.16 -0.36
N ALA A 27 -12.61 26.19 0.12
CA ALA A 27 -13.42 27.41 0.19
C ALA A 27 -13.19 28.19 1.50
N ALA A 28 -12.33 27.70 2.41
CA ALA A 28 -11.77 28.50 3.50
C ALA A 28 -10.41 29.08 3.07
N GLN A 29 -10.28 30.40 3.20
CA GLN A 29 -9.12 31.23 2.82
C GLN A 29 -7.76 30.75 3.38
N PRO A 30 -6.64 31.18 2.76
CA PRO A 30 -5.34 30.56 2.91
C PRO A 30 -4.79 30.79 4.31
N CYS A 31 -4.55 29.69 5.04
CA CYS A 31 -3.64 29.73 6.17
C CYS A 31 -2.22 29.75 5.60
N THR A 32 -1.56 30.89 5.78
CA THR A 32 -0.10 31.06 5.64
C THR A 32 0.65 29.88 6.25
N ALA A 33 1.55 29.29 5.49
CA ALA A 33 2.46 28.25 5.97
C ALA A 33 3.23 28.75 7.21
N PRO A 34 3.16 28.07 8.36
CA PRO A 34 4.34 27.95 9.18
C PRO A 34 5.23 26.93 8.48
N GLY A 35 6.47 27.31 8.17
CA GLY A 35 7.51 26.34 7.90
C GLY A 35 7.63 25.40 9.09
N GLY A 36 6.94 24.25 9.00
CA GLY A 36 7.10 23.14 9.90
C GLY A 36 8.41 22.46 9.55
N PHE A 37 9.51 22.98 10.11
CA PHE A 37 10.74 22.20 10.18
C PHE A 37 10.40 20.89 10.91
N PRO A 38 10.82 19.73 10.38
CA PRO A 38 10.60 18.49 11.08
C PRO A 38 11.31 18.55 12.43
N ALA A 39 10.58 18.22 13.49
CA ALA A 39 11.16 18.05 14.82
C ALA A 39 12.15 16.88 14.74
N LEU A 40 13.43 17.16 14.91
CA LEU A 40 14.47 16.14 15.08
C LEU A 40 14.27 15.48 16.45
N GLY A 41 13.37 14.50 16.51
CA GLY A 41 13.37 13.49 17.55
C GLY A 41 14.57 12.57 17.32
N GLU A 42 15.30 12.24 18.38
CA GLU A 42 16.61 11.59 18.32
C GLU A 42 16.66 10.18 17.67
N ASP A 43 15.56 9.64 17.15
CA ASP A 43 15.51 8.30 16.51
C ASP A 43 14.74 8.23 15.17
N GLY A 44 14.71 9.33 14.42
CA GLY A 44 14.20 9.33 13.04
C GLY A 44 13.21 10.44 12.75
N LEU A 45 13.13 10.84 11.49
CA LEU A 45 12.29 11.96 11.06
C LEU A 45 10.81 11.54 11.05
N VAL A 46 9.98 12.23 11.83
CA VAL A 46 8.52 12.09 11.78
C VAL A 46 7.97 13.16 10.83
N CYS A 47 7.11 12.75 9.90
CA CYS A 47 6.51 13.62 8.90
C CYS A 47 4.98 13.62 9.03
N GLY A 48 4.36 14.79 8.98
CA GLY A 48 2.92 14.96 9.22
C GLY A 48 2.60 16.26 9.97
N PRO A 49 1.35 16.46 10.39
CA PRO A 49 0.23 15.51 10.31
C PRO A 49 -0.32 15.36 8.89
N ASP A 50 -0.70 14.14 8.50
CA ASP A 50 -1.35 13.76 7.23
C ASP A 50 -0.64 14.23 5.95
N ILE A 51 -0.19 13.30 5.11
CA ILE A 51 0.51 13.62 3.86
C ILE A 51 -0.40 13.29 2.68
N ASP A 52 -0.69 14.31 1.88
CA ASP A 52 -1.52 14.21 0.68
C ASP A 52 -0.74 14.72 -0.53
N ILE A 53 -0.39 13.80 -1.43
CA ILE A 53 0.43 14.05 -2.62
C ILE A 53 -0.46 13.89 -3.85
N ARG A 54 -0.63 14.96 -4.64
CA ARG A 54 -1.57 14.96 -5.76
C ARG A 54 -1.04 15.68 -6.98
N ASN A 55 -1.37 15.17 -8.17
CA ASN A 55 -1.11 15.80 -9.47
C ASN A 55 0.37 15.97 -9.85
N SER A 56 1.24 16.32 -8.91
CA SER A 56 2.68 16.57 -9.10
C SER A 56 3.53 15.52 -8.39
N MET A 57 4.51 14.98 -9.10
CA MET A 57 5.50 14.08 -8.51
C MET A 57 6.46 14.81 -7.57
N GLU A 58 6.67 16.12 -7.75
CA GLU A 58 7.60 16.88 -6.91
C GLU A 58 7.16 16.91 -5.44
N GLU A 59 5.86 16.76 -5.19
CA GLU A 59 5.28 16.66 -3.86
C GLU A 59 5.72 15.38 -3.11
N LEU A 60 6.21 14.34 -3.83
CA LEU A 60 6.81 13.16 -3.21
C LEU A 60 8.04 13.51 -2.38
N LYS A 61 8.72 14.62 -2.67
CA LYS A 61 9.90 15.07 -1.89
C LYS A 61 9.58 15.36 -0.43
N GLN A 62 8.31 15.55 -0.07
CA GLN A 62 7.86 15.66 1.32
C GLN A 62 8.18 14.40 2.15
N LEU A 63 8.40 13.25 1.49
CA LEU A 63 8.77 11.99 2.12
C LEU A 63 10.30 11.82 2.28
N GLU A 64 11.10 12.77 1.81
CA GLU A 64 12.56 12.70 1.96
C GLU A 64 12.96 12.76 3.43
N GLY A 65 13.76 11.80 3.87
CA GLY A 65 14.20 11.71 5.26
C GLY A 65 13.18 11.07 6.21
N CYS A 66 11.90 11.01 5.83
CA CYS A 66 10.81 10.50 6.66
C CYS A 66 11.00 9.03 7.02
N THR A 67 10.93 8.75 8.31
CA THR A 67 10.96 7.39 8.87
C THR A 67 9.57 6.93 9.29
N VAL A 68 8.79 7.85 9.85
CA VAL A 68 7.42 7.62 10.30
C VAL A 68 6.52 8.71 9.72
N VAL A 69 5.40 8.31 9.12
CA VAL A 69 4.32 9.24 8.76
C VAL A 69 3.28 9.25 9.88
N GLU A 70 3.15 10.40 10.53
CA GLU A 70 2.12 10.68 11.53
C GLU A 70 0.84 11.10 10.80
N GLY A 71 -0.16 10.22 10.79
CA GLY A 71 -1.40 10.38 10.03
C GLY A 71 -1.49 9.42 8.84
N TYR A 72 -2.24 9.80 7.81
CA TYR A 72 -2.38 9.03 6.57
C TYR A 72 -1.36 9.46 5.49
N LEU A 73 -1.13 8.57 4.53
CA LEU A 73 -0.39 8.87 3.31
C LEU A 73 -1.30 8.62 2.11
N GLN A 74 -1.60 9.66 1.35
CA GLN A 74 -2.36 9.61 0.10
C GLN A 74 -1.47 10.00 -1.07
N ILE A 75 -1.50 9.20 -2.14
CA ILE A 75 -0.87 9.54 -3.42
C ILE A 75 -1.91 9.34 -4.51
N LEU A 76 -2.37 10.45 -5.09
CA LEU A 76 -3.52 10.47 -5.99
C LEU A 76 -3.20 11.18 -7.31
N LEU A 77 -3.87 10.75 -8.39
CA LEU A 77 -3.99 11.52 -9.63
C LEU A 77 -2.63 11.93 -10.23
N ILE A 78 -1.62 11.07 -10.16
CA ILE A 78 -0.33 11.34 -10.80
C ILE A 78 -0.43 10.98 -12.28
N ASN A 79 -0.15 11.96 -13.14
CA ASN A 79 -0.38 11.88 -14.58
C ASN A 79 0.53 10.87 -15.30
N GLN A 80 0.11 10.47 -16.50
CA GLN A 80 0.89 9.62 -17.40
C GLN A 80 2.18 10.34 -17.85
N GLY A 81 3.30 9.61 -17.90
CA GLY A 81 4.63 10.16 -18.17
C GLY A 81 5.45 10.48 -16.91
N ALA A 82 4.90 10.19 -15.74
CA ALA A 82 5.60 10.24 -14.47
C ALA A 82 6.77 9.23 -14.43
N ASP A 83 7.98 9.72 -14.12
CA ASP A 83 9.17 8.91 -13.90
C ASP A 83 9.46 8.81 -12.39
N PHE A 84 9.20 7.64 -11.82
CA PHE A 84 9.46 7.34 -10.41
C PHE A 84 10.90 6.93 -10.13
N SER A 85 11.75 6.80 -11.16
CA SER A 85 13.13 6.29 -11.00
C SER A 85 13.99 7.14 -10.05
N ASN A 86 13.67 8.44 -9.93
CA ASN A 86 14.38 9.39 -9.06
C ASN A 86 13.80 9.47 -7.64
N TYR A 87 12.65 8.84 -7.38
CA TYR A 87 11.95 8.91 -6.10
C TYR A 87 12.04 7.58 -5.38
N ARG A 88 12.81 7.57 -4.28
CA ARG A 88 12.96 6.38 -3.43
C ARG A 88 13.08 6.80 -1.99
N PHE A 89 12.23 6.26 -1.13
CA PHE A 89 12.11 6.62 0.28
C PHE A 89 12.41 5.41 1.18
N PRO A 90 13.68 4.97 1.23
CA PRO A 90 14.06 3.76 1.96
C PRO A 90 14.03 3.94 3.48
N LYS A 91 13.96 5.19 3.96
CA LYS A 91 13.86 5.47 5.40
C LYS A 91 12.46 5.24 5.93
N LEU A 92 11.43 5.30 5.08
CA LEU A 92 10.05 5.16 5.51
C LEU A 92 9.77 3.71 5.95
N THR A 93 9.47 3.53 7.23
CA THR A 93 9.23 2.21 7.83
C THR A 93 7.83 2.07 8.41
N MET A 94 7.16 3.18 8.73
CA MET A 94 5.87 3.15 9.42
C MET A 94 4.92 4.23 8.93
N ILE A 95 3.66 3.84 8.75
CA ILE A 95 2.52 4.75 8.55
C ILE A 95 1.54 4.54 9.70
N VAL A 96 1.14 5.62 10.37
CA VAL A 96 0.30 5.53 11.58
C VAL A 96 -1.18 5.25 11.25
N ASP A 97 -1.73 5.86 10.20
CA ASP A 97 -3.12 5.63 9.80
C ASP A 97 -3.22 4.65 8.63
N TYR A 98 -3.45 5.14 7.42
CA TYR A 98 -3.64 4.32 6.23
C TYR A 98 -2.81 4.82 5.04
N LEU A 99 -2.54 3.92 4.11
CA LEU A 99 -1.92 4.23 2.81
C LEU A 99 -2.98 4.11 1.71
N LEU A 100 -3.09 5.12 0.87
CA LEU A 100 -4.01 5.12 -0.27
C LEU A 100 -3.29 5.57 -1.54
N LEU A 101 -3.43 4.73 -2.58
CA LEU A 101 -2.90 4.93 -3.92
C LEU A 101 -4.06 4.94 -4.92
N PHE A 102 -4.19 6.01 -5.69
CA PHE A 102 -5.27 6.15 -6.67
C PHE A 102 -4.83 6.79 -7.98
N ARG A 103 -5.07 6.11 -9.10
CA ARG A 103 -4.79 6.65 -10.45
C ARG A 103 -3.39 7.28 -10.54
N VAL A 104 -2.40 6.53 -10.08
CA VAL A 104 -0.98 6.86 -10.22
C VAL A 104 -0.47 6.08 -11.42
N ALA A 105 -0.20 6.79 -12.51
CA ALA A 105 0.37 6.19 -13.72
C ALA A 105 1.90 6.15 -13.65
N GLY A 106 2.55 5.20 -14.32
CA GLY A 106 4.02 5.09 -14.40
C GLY A 106 4.69 4.35 -13.23
N LEU A 107 3.98 4.09 -12.14
CA LEU A 107 4.50 3.31 -11.01
C LEU A 107 4.31 1.81 -11.25
N GLU A 108 5.41 1.06 -11.42
CA GLU A 108 5.35 -0.39 -11.68
C GLU A 108 5.32 -1.24 -10.40
N THR A 109 6.02 -0.82 -9.34
CA THR A 109 6.07 -1.52 -8.05
C THR A 109 6.20 -0.53 -6.89
N LEU A 110 5.58 -0.83 -5.74
CA LEU A 110 5.75 0.02 -4.55
C LEU A 110 7.09 -0.19 -3.86
N SER A 111 7.85 -1.24 -4.21
CA SER A 111 9.21 -1.43 -3.69
C SER A 111 10.16 -0.31 -4.08
N ASP A 112 9.91 0.33 -5.22
CA ASP A 112 10.75 1.42 -5.72
C ASP A 112 10.59 2.67 -4.86
N LEU A 113 9.36 2.93 -4.38
CA LEU A 113 9.06 4.02 -3.47
C LEU A 113 9.39 3.67 -2.01
N PHE A 114 8.85 2.58 -1.50
CA PHE A 114 8.83 2.26 -0.06
C PHE A 114 9.39 0.86 0.23
N PRO A 115 10.68 0.60 -0.04
CA PRO A 115 11.25 -0.74 0.10
C PRO A 115 11.24 -1.25 1.54
N ASN A 116 11.27 -0.36 2.54
CA ASN A 116 11.39 -0.71 3.95
C ASN A 116 10.11 -0.47 4.77
N LEU A 117 8.98 -0.19 4.11
CA LEU A 117 7.71 -0.04 4.81
C LEU A 117 7.36 -1.36 5.51
N THR A 118 7.31 -1.32 6.84
CA THR A 118 7.23 -2.49 7.70
C THR A 118 5.87 -2.59 8.39
N VAL A 119 5.31 -1.45 8.82
CA VAL A 119 4.09 -1.42 9.62
C VAL A 119 3.12 -0.35 9.13
N ILE A 120 1.84 -0.71 9.01
CA ILE A 120 0.73 0.23 8.89
C ILE A 120 -0.15 0.04 10.12
N ARG A 121 -0.22 1.03 11.01
CA ARG A 121 -0.91 0.86 12.30
C ARG A 121 -2.43 0.92 12.17
N GLY A 122 -3.00 1.66 11.22
CA GLY A 122 -4.46 1.73 11.06
C GLY A 122 -5.19 2.40 12.23
N LYS A 123 -4.57 3.39 12.89
CA LYS A 123 -5.21 4.14 13.97
C LYS A 123 -6.45 4.85 13.45
N SER A 124 -6.35 5.55 12.32
CA SER A 124 -7.48 5.95 11.48
C SER A 124 -7.55 5.07 10.22
N LEU A 125 -8.75 4.88 9.67
CA LEU A 125 -8.99 4.02 8.51
C LEU A 125 -9.76 4.76 7.42
N PHE A 126 -9.50 4.40 6.18
CA PHE A 126 -10.27 4.82 5.03
C PHE A 126 -11.46 3.88 4.81
N TYR A 127 -12.66 4.25 5.27
CA TYR A 127 -13.86 3.39 5.15
C TYR A 127 -13.61 1.92 5.60
N ASN A 128 -12.84 1.74 6.68
CA ASN A 128 -12.36 0.47 7.27
C ASN A 128 -11.10 -0.17 6.65
N TYR A 129 -10.50 0.47 5.65
CA TYR A 129 -9.28 -0.01 5.01
C TYR A 129 -8.04 0.75 5.51
N ALA A 130 -6.96 0.01 5.73
CA ALA A 130 -5.65 0.54 6.09
C ALA A 130 -4.70 0.64 4.88
N LEU A 131 -4.97 -0.16 3.84
CA LEU A 131 -4.27 -0.10 2.57
C LEU A 131 -5.28 -0.10 1.44
N VAL A 132 -5.23 0.91 0.57
CA VAL A 132 -6.10 1.04 -0.59
C VAL A 132 -5.24 1.23 -1.84
N ILE A 133 -5.40 0.35 -2.82
CA ILE A 133 -4.74 0.39 -4.12
C ILE A 133 -5.83 0.33 -5.20
N PHE A 134 -6.10 1.45 -5.86
CA PHE A 134 -7.22 1.57 -6.77
C PHE A 134 -6.87 2.20 -8.11
N GLU A 135 -7.30 1.56 -9.19
CA GLU A 135 -7.10 2.06 -10.57
C GLU A 135 -5.64 2.43 -10.87
N MET A 136 -4.69 1.62 -10.41
CA MET A 136 -3.26 1.77 -10.75
C MET A 136 -3.00 1.12 -12.11
N THR A 137 -2.81 1.95 -13.14
CA THR A 137 -2.80 1.50 -14.54
C THR A 137 -1.56 0.73 -14.95
N ASN A 138 -0.42 0.95 -14.30
CA ASN A 138 0.87 0.35 -14.68
C ASN A 138 1.49 -0.51 -13.58
N LEU A 139 0.79 -0.67 -12.45
CA LEU A 139 1.30 -1.40 -11.30
C LEU A 139 1.27 -2.90 -11.59
N LYS A 140 2.46 -3.52 -11.65
CA LYS A 140 2.66 -4.94 -11.94
C LYS A 140 2.70 -5.79 -10.68
N GLU A 141 3.20 -5.24 -9.58
CA GLU A 141 3.33 -5.93 -8.31
C GLU A 141 3.23 -4.94 -7.13
N ILE A 142 2.77 -5.41 -5.96
CA ILE A 142 2.71 -4.55 -4.77
C ILE A 142 4.13 -4.30 -4.24
N GLY A 143 4.99 -5.31 -4.23
CA GLY A 143 6.42 -5.15 -3.91
C GLY A 143 6.76 -4.72 -2.47
N LEU A 144 5.79 -4.65 -1.55
CA LEU A 144 6.04 -4.28 -0.14
C LEU A 144 6.64 -5.45 0.67
N TYR A 145 7.82 -5.93 0.26
CA TYR A 145 8.41 -7.16 0.79
C TYR A 145 8.84 -7.11 2.26
N ASN A 146 8.94 -5.92 2.84
CA ASN A 146 9.19 -5.71 4.26
C ASN A 146 7.91 -5.52 5.09
N LEU A 147 6.73 -5.44 4.47
CA LEU A 147 5.49 -5.26 5.20
C LEU A 147 5.20 -6.49 6.07
N ARG A 148 5.21 -6.29 7.38
CA ARG A 148 5.05 -7.36 8.38
C ARG A 148 3.71 -7.33 9.08
N ASN A 149 3.16 -6.15 9.30
CA ASN A 149 1.98 -6.00 10.14
C ASN A 149 1.11 -4.83 9.67
N ILE A 150 -0.18 -5.14 9.46
CA ILE A 150 -1.24 -4.15 9.43
C ILE A 150 -2.07 -4.37 10.70
N THR A 151 -1.94 -3.46 11.66
CA THR A 151 -2.44 -3.70 13.03
C THR A 151 -3.96 -3.60 13.11
N ARG A 152 -4.56 -2.71 12.31
CA ARG A 152 -6.01 -2.52 12.26
C ARG A 152 -6.44 -2.14 10.85
N GLY A 153 -7.61 -2.62 10.45
CA GLY A 153 -8.19 -2.37 9.14
C GLY A 153 -7.95 -3.50 8.14
N ALA A 154 -8.74 -3.50 7.08
CA ALA A 154 -8.61 -4.43 5.96
C ALA A 154 -7.81 -3.81 4.81
N ILE A 155 -7.57 -4.57 3.75
CA ILE A 155 -7.00 -4.04 2.50
C ILE A 155 -8.06 -4.00 1.40
N ARG A 156 -7.92 -3.03 0.50
CA ARG A 156 -8.74 -2.91 -0.70
C ARG A 156 -7.86 -2.74 -1.93
N ILE A 157 -7.85 -3.75 -2.80
CA ILE A 157 -7.05 -3.76 -4.03
C ILE A 157 -8.00 -4.00 -5.19
N GLU A 158 -8.26 -2.96 -5.97
CA GLU A 158 -9.35 -3.01 -6.94
C GLU A 158 -9.01 -2.31 -8.25
N LYS A 159 -9.43 -2.89 -9.39
CA LYS A 159 -9.26 -2.33 -10.74
C LYS A 159 -7.79 -2.08 -11.17
N ASN A 160 -6.85 -2.93 -10.78
CA ASN A 160 -5.46 -2.83 -11.22
C ASN A 160 -5.20 -3.87 -12.32
N SER A 161 -5.29 -3.46 -13.59
CA SER A 161 -5.33 -4.36 -14.76
C SER A 161 -4.07 -5.17 -15.00
N ASP A 162 -2.91 -4.66 -14.58
CA ASP A 162 -1.61 -5.31 -14.78
C ASP A 162 -1.04 -5.96 -13.51
N LEU A 163 -1.78 -5.88 -12.39
CA LEU A 163 -1.30 -6.28 -11.08
C LEU A 163 -1.31 -7.81 -10.90
N CYS A 164 -0.12 -8.39 -10.74
CA CYS A 164 0.15 -9.78 -10.45
C CYS A 164 0.71 -9.98 -9.02
N TYR A 165 1.12 -11.20 -8.66
CA TYR A 165 1.61 -11.57 -7.32
C TYR A 165 0.60 -11.35 -6.18
N LEU A 166 -0.71 -11.39 -6.48
CA LEU A 166 -1.76 -11.25 -5.48
C LEU A 166 -2.08 -12.57 -4.76
N SER A 167 -2.05 -13.69 -5.49
CA SER A 167 -2.31 -15.04 -4.95
C SER A 167 -1.09 -15.64 -4.24
N THR A 168 0.11 -15.12 -4.52
CA THR A 168 1.37 -15.55 -3.88
C THR A 168 1.59 -14.92 -2.52
N VAL A 169 0.82 -13.89 -2.13
CA VAL A 169 0.94 -13.24 -0.82
C VAL A 169 -0.10 -13.78 0.16
N ASP A 170 0.37 -14.28 1.30
CA ASP A 170 -0.47 -14.71 2.41
C ASP A 170 -0.79 -13.55 3.35
N TRP A 171 -1.94 -12.91 3.12
CA TRP A 171 -2.41 -11.79 3.93
C TRP A 171 -2.70 -12.16 5.39
N SER A 172 -2.95 -13.44 5.70
CA SER A 172 -3.18 -13.89 7.08
C SER A 172 -1.95 -13.77 7.97
N LEU A 173 -0.76 -13.72 7.37
CA LEU A 173 0.50 -13.46 8.08
C LEU A 173 0.72 -11.97 8.35
N ILE A 174 -0.01 -11.08 7.69
CA ILE A 174 0.21 -9.62 7.75
C ILE A 174 -0.88 -8.94 8.58
N LEU A 175 -2.13 -9.41 8.50
CA LEU A 175 -3.27 -8.76 9.15
C LEU A 175 -4.30 -9.78 9.66
N ASP A 176 -4.97 -9.45 10.75
CA ASP A 176 -5.92 -10.36 11.39
C ASP A 176 -7.32 -10.33 10.72
N ALA A 177 -7.72 -9.18 10.19
CA ALA A 177 -9.04 -8.94 9.60
C ALA A 177 -9.17 -9.40 8.12
N VAL A 178 -8.57 -10.54 7.75
CA VAL A 178 -8.47 -11.01 6.35
C VAL A 178 -9.85 -11.18 5.69
N SER A 179 -10.86 -11.58 6.45
CA SER A 179 -12.23 -11.77 5.97
C SER A 179 -12.87 -10.51 5.38
N ASN A 180 -12.36 -9.34 5.75
CA ASN A 180 -12.87 -8.04 5.32
C ASN A 180 -12.08 -7.46 4.14
N ASN A 181 -11.08 -8.19 3.62
CA ASN A 181 -10.30 -7.76 2.48
C ASN A 181 -11.16 -7.73 1.21
N TYR A 182 -10.95 -6.71 0.38
CA TYR A 182 -11.67 -6.54 -0.88
C TYR A 182 -10.67 -6.52 -2.05
N ILE A 183 -10.54 -7.65 -2.76
CA ILE A 183 -9.58 -7.82 -3.85
C ILE A 183 -10.33 -8.26 -5.12
N ILE A 184 -10.70 -7.32 -6.00
CA ILE A 184 -11.56 -7.60 -7.16
C ILE A 184 -11.13 -6.76 -8.37
N GLY A 185 -11.24 -7.32 -9.59
CA GLY A 185 -10.99 -6.58 -10.82
C GLY A 185 -9.50 -6.30 -11.09
N ASN A 186 -8.61 -7.12 -10.54
CA ASN A 186 -7.19 -7.11 -10.88
C ASN A 186 -6.90 -8.17 -11.95
N LYS A 187 -5.65 -8.25 -12.44
CA LYS A 187 -5.25 -9.26 -13.42
C LYS A 187 -5.51 -10.68 -12.89
N SER A 188 -5.97 -11.57 -13.78
CA SER A 188 -6.31 -12.92 -13.37
C SER A 188 -5.03 -13.70 -13.04
N PRO A 189 -4.99 -14.50 -11.94
CA PRO A 189 -3.79 -15.28 -11.61
C PRO A 189 -3.39 -16.29 -12.69
N LYS A 190 -4.29 -16.65 -13.61
CA LYS A 190 -4.01 -17.54 -14.75
C LYS A 190 -3.25 -16.85 -15.88
N GLU A 191 -3.44 -15.55 -16.02
CA GLU A 191 -2.70 -14.71 -16.97
C GLU A 191 -1.38 -14.19 -16.38
N CYS A 192 -1.25 -14.23 -15.05
CA CYS A 192 -0.02 -13.96 -14.36
C CYS A 192 0.89 -15.21 -14.39
N GLY A 193 2.09 -15.06 -14.92
CA GLY A 193 3.14 -16.08 -14.85
C GLY A 193 3.92 -15.98 -13.53
N ASP A 194 3.21 -15.95 -12.40
CA ASP A 194 3.81 -15.69 -11.09
C ASP A 194 4.79 -16.80 -10.72
N LEU A 195 6.07 -16.46 -10.61
CA LEU A 195 7.15 -17.38 -10.23
C LEU A 195 7.92 -16.79 -9.07
N CYS A 196 7.89 -17.48 -7.93
CA CYS A 196 8.64 -17.08 -6.76
C CYS A 196 10.15 -17.38 -6.92
N PRO A 197 11.03 -16.64 -6.22
CA PRO A 197 12.49 -16.83 -6.26
C PRO A 197 12.93 -18.29 -6.13
N GLY A 198 13.82 -18.73 -7.02
CA GLY A 198 14.38 -20.08 -6.99
C GLY A 198 13.47 -21.16 -7.58
N THR A 199 12.22 -20.84 -7.94
CA THR A 199 11.29 -21.83 -8.51
C THR A 199 11.70 -22.22 -9.93
N ALA A 200 12.23 -21.26 -10.71
CA ALA A 200 12.70 -21.50 -12.07
C ALA A 200 14.00 -22.33 -12.10
N GLU A 201 14.87 -22.17 -11.10
CA GLU A 201 16.14 -22.90 -10.98
C GLU A 201 16.05 -24.19 -10.13
N GLU A 202 14.84 -24.70 -9.85
CA GLU A 202 14.57 -25.87 -9.00
C GLU A 202 15.17 -25.80 -7.58
N LYS A 203 15.50 -24.59 -7.10
CA LYS A 203 16.02 -24.31 -5.76
C LYS A 203 15.11 -23.32 -5.04
N PRO A 204 13.88 -23.70 -4.69
CA PRO A 204 12.92 -22.77 -4.13
C PRO A 204 13.43 -22.19 -2.81
N LEU A 205 13.46 -20.86 -2.75
CA LEU A 205 13.97 -20.13 -1.58
C LEU A 205 12.86 -19.73 -0.61
N CYS A 206 11.61 -19.69 -1.10
CA CYS A 206 10.49 -19.16 -0.34
C CYS A 206 9.78 -20.24 0.49
N GLU A 207 9.21 -19.81 1.62
CA GLU A 207 8.33 -20.65 2.42
C GLU A 207 7.00 -20.91 1.70
N LYS A 208 6.33 -22.01 2.05
CA LYS A 208 5.00 -22.37 1.56
C LYS A 208 3.97 -22.24 2.68
N THR A 209 2.78 -21.77 2.35
CA THR A 209 1.62 -21.81 3.26
C THR A 209 0.38 -22.29 2.51
N SER A 210 -0.69 -22.62 3.24
CA SER A 210 -1.97 -22.98 2.62
C SER A 210 -2.93 -21.80 2.65
N ILE A 211 -3.37 -21.35 1.47
CA ILE A 211 -4.43 -20.35 1.31
C ILE A 211 -5.56 -21.02 0.55
N ASN A 212 -6.78 -21.03 1.11
CA ASN A 212 -7.95 -21.65 0.47
C ASN A 212 -7.71 -23.10 -0.02
N ASN A 213 -7.02 -23.90 0.81
CA ASN A 213 -6.57 -25.28 0.51
C ASN A 213 -5.52 -25.42 -0.60
N GLU A 214 -4.96 -24.31 -1.09
CA GLU A 214 -3.85 -24.31 -2.05
C GLU A 214 -2.52 -24.11 -1.33
N TYR A 215 -1.66 -25.14 -1.37
CA TYR A 215 -0.34 -25.13 -0.76
C TYR A 215 0.72 -24.70 -1.79
N SER A 216 1.17 -23.45 -1.71
CA SER A 216 2.08 -22.86 -2.70
C SER A 216 3.12 -21.95 -2.05
N PHE A 217 4.15 -21.59 -2.81
CA PHE A 217 5.22 -20.68 -2.39
C PHE A 217 4.70 -19.27 -2.17
N ARG A 218 5.27 -18.57 -1.19
CA ARG A 218 4.88 -17.22 -0.84
C ARG A 218 5.93 -16.19 -1.18
N CYS A 219 5.57 -15.26 -2.06
CA CYS A 219 6.45 -14.20 -2.53
C CYS A 219 5.69 -12.93 -2.87
N TRP A 220 6.38 -11.81 -2.72
CA TRP A 220 5.90 -10.48 -3.09
C TRP A 220 6.18 -10.12 -4.54
N THR A 221 7.29 -10.66 -5.08
CA THR A 221 7.81 -10.42 -6.42
C THR A 221 8.59 -11.66 -6.88
N SER A 222 9.08 -11.67 -8.12
CA SER A 222 9.99 -12.71 -8.63
C SER A 222 11.32 -12.78 -7.89
N ASN A 223 11.69 -11.73 -7.16
CA ASN A 223 12.98 -11.59 -6.48
C ASN A 223 12.88 -11.59 -4.95
N HIS A 224 11.68 -11.45 -4.39
CA HIS A 224 11.47 -11.31 -2.95
C HIS A 224 10.42 -12.29 -2.40
N CYS A 225 10.86 -13.20 -1.53
CA CYS A 225 9.97 -14.08 -0.77
C CYS A 225 9.18 -13.31 0.29
N GLN A 226 7.99 -13.81 0.62
CA GLN A 226 7.23 -13.34 1.77
C GLN A 226 7.89 -13.89 3.03
N LYS A 227 8.30 -12.98 3.91
CA LYS A 227 8.94 -13.35 5.17
C LYS A 227 7.85 -13.70 6.20
N SER A 228 7.87 -14.92 6.75
CA SER A 228 6.89 -15.34 7.76
C SER A 228 7.15 -14.74 9.14
N LYS A 229 6.16 -14.86 10.04
CA LYS A 229 6.30 -14.51 11.46
C LYS A 229 7.32 -15.43 12.16
N SER A 230 7.47 -16.67 11.70
CA SER A 230 8.36 -17.71 12.28
C SER A 230 9.85 -17.38 12.13
N SER A 231 10.21 -16.66 11.06
CA SER A 231 11.59 -16.23 10.81
C SER A 231 12.14 -15.25 11.87
N LEU A 232 11.29 -14.76 12.78
CA LEU A 232 11.66 -13.92 13.92
C LEU A 232 12.09 -14.72 15.17
N MET A 233 11.85 -16.04 15.23
CA MET A 233 12.31 -16.86 16.36
C MET A 233 13.76 -17.31 16.26
N VAL A 234 14.50 -16.93 15.19
CA VAL A 234 15.90 -17.32 14.98
C VAL A 234 16.87 -16.14 15.17
N GLN A 235 16.45 -15.06 15.85
CA GLN A 235 17.33 -13.91 16.13
C GLN A 235 17.37 -13.46 17.61
N PHE A 236 17.11 -14.38 18.55
CA PHE A 236 17.49 -14.17 19.96
C PHE A 236 18.29 -15.37 20.47
#